data_AF-A0A951L1R5-F1
#
_entry.id   AF-A0A951L1R5-F1
#
_cell.length_a   1.000
_cell.length_b   1.000
_cell.length_c   1.000
_cell.angle_alpha   90.00
_cell.angle_beta   90.00
_cell.angle_gamma   90.00
#
_symmetry.space_group_name_H-M   'P 1'
#
loop_
_entity.id
_entity.type
_entity.pdbx_description
1 polymer ?
#
loop_
_entity_poly.entity_id
_entity_poly.type
_entity_poly.pdbx_seq_one_letter_code
_entity_poly.pdbx_strand_id
1 'polypeptide(L)'
;MPSLGNVRTFIPGERERLSALVEEGLRSGPLTAHGKVARREVEAPFFEKVASLTWLPRTGSRADVWVEFALSTVAVPMFLLIATNASSHAPAGLQLAIVGFFAAMTFAVSAVLYLLVFGRNRANVTQQLAGWSLTNKAYWIAMVVIVPTVGFATVTAFAVDHHIFGLTGSHPKTRGLSFAAFNTYLWHLAHAVPLLDIPQTLNWKPRLDFREWYGGDLMILMYKVALIVPLLQVLSLLVTRPAAGEARAQGESHQPICSDSPAQ
;
A
#
# COMPACT_ATOMS: atom_id res chain seq x y z
N MET A 1 26.15 -9.19 5.50
CA MET A 1 25.39 -8.49 6.57
C MET A 1 26.38 -8.15 7.68
N PRO A 2 26.42 -6.90 8.17
CA PRO A 2 27.32 -6.53 9.25
C PRO A 2 26.99 -7.33 10.52
N SER A 3 28.02 -7.82 11.20
CA SER A 3 27.90 -8.50 12.50
C SER A 3 27.38 -7.52 13.55
N LEU A 4 26.39 -7.95 14.35
CA LEU A 4 25.74 -7.17 15.41
C LEU A 4 26.71 -6.60 16.46
N GLY A 5 27.95 -7.11 16.53
CA GLY A 5 28.99 -6.58 17.42
C GLY A 5 29.53 -5.19 17.04
N ASN A 6 29.28 -4.71 15.82
CA ASN A 6 29.91 -3.47 15.30
C ASN A 6 28.98 -2.25 15.23
N VAL A 7 27.80 -2.28 15.84
CA VAL A 7 26.84 -1.16 15.77
C VAL A 7 27.42 0.13 16.38
N ARG A 8 28.26 0.03 17.41
CA ARG A 8 28.90 1.21 18.05
C ARG A 8 29.89 1.95 17.15
N THR A 9 30.57 1.25 16.26
CA THR A 9 31.54 1.85 15.32
C THR A 9 30.89 2.26 14.01
N PHE A 10 29.73 1.67 13.69
CA PHE A 10 28.97 1.97 12.48
C PHE A 10 28.33 3.37 12.49
N ILE A 11 27.72 3.79 13.60
CA ILE A 11 27.02 5.10 13.68
C ILE A 11 27.97 6.29 13.45
N PRO A 12 29.17 6.35 14.08
CA PRO A 12 30.10 7.46 13.85
C PRO A 12 30.59 7.53 12.40
N GLY A 13 30.96 6.39 11.80
CA GLY A 13 31.45 6.35 10.41
C GLY A 13 30.39 6.77 9.40
N GLU A 14 29.12 6.44 9.66
CA GLU A 14 28.02 6.83 8.80
C GLU A 14 27.72 8.34 8.87
N ARG A 15 27.88 8.93 10.07
CA ARG A 15 27.76 10.38 10.26
C ARG A 15 28.87 11.13 9.50
N GLU A 16 30.09 10.61 9.53
CA GLU A 16 31.24 11.20 8.83
C GLU A 16 31.05 11.19 7.30
N ARG A 17 30.53 10.08 6.76
CA ARG A 17 30.18 9.95 5.33
C ARG A 17 29.06 10.90 4.91
N LEU A 18 28.03 11.06 5.75
CA LEU A 18 26.96 12.02 5.51
C LEU A 18 27.47 13.46 5.54
N SER A 19 28.33 13.83 6.49
CA SER A 19 28.93 15.17 6.52
C SER A 19 29.79 15.44 5.29
N ALA A 20 30.60 14.47 4.86
CA ALA A 20 31.42 14.62 3.66
C ALA A 20 30.56 14.82 2.39
N LEU A 21 29.42 14.12 2.30
CA LEU A 21 28.50 14.28 1.17
C LEU A 21 27.81 15.66 1.17
N VAL A 22 27.41 16.14 2.35
CA VAL A 22 26.80 17.48 2.51
C VAL A 22 27.80 18.57 2.19
N GLU A 23 29.03 18.45 2.67
CA GLU A 23 30.11 19.40 2.39
C GLU A 23 30.46 19.44 0.90
N GLU A 24 30.53 18.29 0.24
CA GLU A 24 30.75 18.20 -1.20
C GLU A 24 29.56 18.80 -1.99
N GLY A 25 28.33 18.58 -1.51
CA GLY A 25 27.12 19.18 -2.09
C GLY A 25 27.07 20.70 -1.95
N LEU A 26 27.53 21.23 -0.82
CA LEU A 26 27.68 22.68 -0.60
C LEU A 26 28.76 23.28 -1.49
N ARG A 27 29.87 22.56 -1.72
CA ARG A 27 31.01 23.04 -2.50
C ARG A 27 30.80 22.97 -4.01
N SER A 28 30.25 21.87 -4.50
CA SER A 28 30.18 21.55 -5.93
C SER A 28 28.75 21.62 -6.51
N GLY A 29 27.76 21.85 -5.66
CA GLY A 29 26.35 21.78 -6.01
C GLY A 29 25.79 20.35 -5.90
N PRO A 30 24.49 20.21 -5.62
CA PRO A 30 23.87 18.91 -5.29
C PRO A 30 23.91 17.90 -6.44
N LEU A 31 23.83 18.37 -7.69
CA LEU A 31 23.90 17.49 -8.87
C LEU A 31 25.31 16.89 -9.06
N THR A 32 26.34 17.67 -8.76
CA THR A 32 27.74 17.25 -8.92
C THR A 32 28.15 16.25 -7.84
N ALA A 33 27.72 16.49 -6.59
CA ALA A 33 27.91 15.54 -5.48
C ALA A 33 27.25 14.19 -5.78
N HIS A 34 26.02 14.17 -6.30
CA HIS A 34 25.38 12.93 -6.73
C HIS A 34 26.11 12.24 -7.89
N GLY A 35 26.64 13.00 -8.85
CA GLY A 35 27.47 12.45 -9.93
C GLY A 35 28.71 11.73 -9.40
N LYS A 36 29.36 12.27 -8.37
CA LYS A 36 30.53 11.65 -7.72
C LYS A 36 30.17 10.36 -6.97
N VAL A 37 29.02 10.32 -6.30
CA VAL A 37 28.51 9.09 -5.68
C VAL A 37 28.24 8.01 -6.74
N ALA A 38 27.57 8.39 -7.84
CA ALA A 38 27.26 7.46 -8.92
C ALA A 38 28.52 6.88 -9.58
N ARG A 39 29.59 7.69 -9.70
CA ARG A 39 30.91 7.25 -10.20
C ARG A 39 31.76 6.50 -9.16
N ARG A 40 31.23 6.28 -7.94
CA ARG A 40 31.95 5.68 -6.80
C ARG A 40 33.20 6.45 -6.37
N GLU A 41 33.28 7.74 -6.69
CA GLU A 41 34.35 8.63 -6.21
C GLU A 41 34.17 8.96 -4.73
N VAL A 42 32.93 8.90 -4.24
CA VAL A 42 32.59 9.05 -2.82
C VAL A 42 31.85 7.79 -2.37
N GLU A 43 32.24 7.24 -1.22
CA GLU A 43 31.62 6.04 -0.68
C GLU A 43 30.18 6.35 -0.24
N ALA A 44 29.20 5.77 -0.94
CA ALA A 44 27.79 5.99 -0.63
C ALA A 44 27.47 5.53 0.80
N PRO A 45 26.68 6.31 1.57
CA PRO A 45 26.19 5.87 2.87
C PRO A 45 25.47 4.53 2.74
N PHE A 46 25.55 3.70 3.77
CA PHE A 46 24.89 2.41 3.87
C PHE A 46 23.41 2.48 3.50
N PHE A 47 22.70 3.54 3.89
CA PHE A 47 21.29 3.72 3.50
C PHE A 47 21.10 3.81 1.97
N GLU A 48 22.03 4.43 1.23
CA GLU A 48 22.00 4.41 -0.24
C GLU A 48 22.38 3.05 -0.82
N LYS A 49 23.29 2.30 -0.19
CA LYS A 49 23.58 0.92 -0.58
C LYS A 49 22.37 0.01 -0.36
N VAL A 50 21.63 0.17 0.73
CA VAL A 50 20.40 -0.59 1.01
C VAL A 50 19.29 -0.19 0.04
N ALA A 51 19.11 1.10 -0.23
CA ALA A 51 18.11 1.61 -1.16
C ALA A 51 18.40 1.27 -2.63
N SER A 52 19.67 1.03 -3.00
CA SER A 52 20.03 0.54 -4.35
C SER A 52 19.98 -0.98 -4.47
N LEU A 53 20.01 -1.72 -3.34
CA LEU A 53 19.82 -3.17 -3.30
C LEU A 53 18.34 -3.56 -3.39
N THR A 54 17.43 -2.72 -2.91
CA THR A 54 16.02 -2.83 -3.25
C THR A 54 15.83 -2.27 -4.65
N TRP A 55 15.40 -3.11 -5.60
CA TRP A 55 15.11 -2.77 -7.01
C TRP A 55 13.93 -1.80 -7.19
N LEU A 56 13.74 -0.86 -6.26
CA LEU A 56 12.64 0.08 -6.29
C LEU A 56 13.03 1.28 -7.15
N PRO A 57 12.18 1.67 -8.13
CA PRO A 57 12.43 2.83 -8.96
C PRO A 57 12.45 4.07 -8.07
N ARG A 58 13.65 4.65 -7.92
CA ARG A 58 13.90 5.87 -7.14
C ARG A 58 13.24 7.04 -7.86
N THR A 59 12.14 7.52 -7.32
CA THR A 59 11.44 8.69 -7.85
C THR A 59 11.88 9.87 -7.00
N GLY A 60 12.78 10.73 -7.50
CA GLY A 60 13.40 11.84 -6.76
C GLY A 60 12.47 12.95 -6.24
N SER A 61 11.21 12.63 -5.91
CA SER A 61 10.21 13.47 -5.28
C SER A 61 9.89 12.95 -3.88
N ARG A 62 9.09 13.70 -3.10
CA ARG A 62 8.50 13.28 -1.82
C ARG A 62 7.84 11.88 -1.84
N ALA A 63 7.59 11.30 -3.03
CA ALA A 63 7.12 9.94 -3.19
C ALA A 63 8.07 8.86 -2.63
N ASP A 64 9.39 9.07 -2.58
CA ASP A 64 10.32 8.05 -2.04
C ASP A 64 10.08 7.80 -0.53
N VAL A 65 9.76 8.84 0.24
CA VAL A 65 9.37 8.73 1.65
C VAL A 65 8.07 7.93 1.81
N TRP A 66 7.12 8.11 0.87
CA TRP A 66 5.87 7.36 0.87
C TRP A 66 6.05 5.92 0.40
N VAL A 67 7.02 5.63 -0.46
CA VAL A 67 7.37 4.28 -0.89
C VAL A 67 8.05 3.52 0.24
N GLU A 68 9.00 4.12 0.97
CA GLU A 68 9.56 3.51 2.19
C GLU A 68 8.49 3.28 3.26
N PHE A 69 7.62 4.26 3.48
CA PHE A 69 6.47 4.10 4.38
C PHE A 69 5.55 2.97 3.92
N ALA A 70 5.29 2.87 2.61
CA ALA A 70 4.46 1.82 2.03
C ALA A 70 5.08 0.42 2.12
N LEU A 71 6.40 0.31 1.94
CA LEU A 71 7.12 -0.97 2.11
C LEU A 71 7.10 -1.42 3.56
N SER A 72 7.23 -0.48 4.50
CA SER A 72 6.99 -0.78 5.91
C SER A 72 5.57 -1.31 6.11
N THR A 73 4.57 -0.81 5.36
CA THR A 73 3.17 -1.26 5.49
C THR A 73 2.86 -2.61 4.83
N VAL A 74 3.73 -3.23 4.02
CA VAL A 74 3.61 -4.65 3.62
C VAL A 74 4.36 -5.56 4.57
N ALA A 75 5.59 -5.14 4.90
CA ALA A 75 6.45 -5.89 5.80
C ALA A 75 5.75 -6.08 7.15
N VAL A 76 5.01 -5.07 7.61
CA VAL A 76 4.24 -5.10 8.85
C VAL A 76 3.16 -6.21 8.83
N PRO A 77 2.20 -6.29 7.89
CA PRO A 77 1.22 -7.37 7.81
C PRO A 77 1.83 -8.77 7.63
N MET A 78 2.89 -8.91 6.82
CA MET A 78 3.58 -10.20 6.67
C MET A 78 4.30 -10.61 7.96
N PHE A 79 5.01 -9.67 8.59
CA PHE A 79 5.62 -9.88 9.90
C PHE A 79 4.55 -10.22 10.94
N LEU A 80 3.37 -9.60 10.86
CA LEU A 80 2.21 -9.87 11.67
C LEU A 80 1.73 -11.32 11.53
N LEU A 81 1.53 -11.82 10.31
CA LEU A 81 1.12 -13.21 10.09
C LEU A 81 2.12 -14.18 10.72
N ILE A 82 3.42 -13.86 10.64
CA ILE A 82 4.49 -14.65 11.26
C ILE A 82 4.46 -14.50 12.80
N ALA A 83 4.32 -13.28 13.30
CA ALA A 83 4.33 -12.96 14.72
C ALA A 83 3.11 -13.54 15.45
N THR A 84 1.93 -13.52 14.81
CA THR A 84 0.69 -14.11 15.37
C THR A 84 0.84 -15.61 15.52
N ASN A 85 1.47 -16.27 14.53
CA ASN A 85 1.76 -17.70 14.59
C ASN A 85 2.79 -18.01 15.69
N ALA A 86 3.80 -17.15 15.86
CA ALA A 86 4.79 -17.27 16.93
C ALA A 86 4.19 -16.99 18.32
N SER A 87 3.22 -16.08 18.42
CA SER A 87 2.57 -15.69 19.67
C SER A 87 1.47 -16.65 20.11
N SER A 88 1.18 -17.71 19.36
CA SER A 88 0.20 -18.75 19.74
C SER A 88 0.44 -19.37 21.12
N HIS A 89 1.68 -19.32 21.61
CA HIS A 89 2.08 -19.83 22.93
C HIS A 89 2.06 -18.75 24.04
N ALA A 90 1.76 -17.50 23.69
CA ALA A 90 1.69 -16.40 24.64
C ALA A 90 0.38 -16.43 25.44
N PRO A 91 0.33 -15.81 26.63
CA PRO A 91 -0.92 -15.65 27.38
C PRO A 91 -1.99 -14.93 26.53
N ALA A 92 -3.26 -15.36 26.65
CA ALA A 92 -4.37 -14.82 25.86
C ALA A 92 -4.49 -13.29 25.92
N GLY A 93 -4.20 -12.69 27.08
CA GLY A 93 -4.19 -11.23 27.23
C GLY A 93 -3.17 -10.51 26.35
N LEU A 94 -1.97 -11.08 26.18
CA LEU A 94 -0.94 -10.52 25.30
C LEU A 94 -1.32 -10.69 23.83
N GLN A 95 -1.90 -11.84 23.46
CA GLN A 95 -2.39 -12.07 22.11
C GLN A 95 -3.50 -11.08 21.74
N LEU A 96 -4.46 -10.86 22.64
CA LEU A 96 -5.56 -9.91 22.43
C LEU A 96 -5.05 -8.46 22.33
N ALA A 97 -4.05 -8.09 23.13
CA ALA A 97 -3.41 -6.77 23.04
C ALA A 97 -2.68 -6.58 21.70
N ILE A 98 -1.96 -7.61 21.23
CA ILE A 98 -1.26 -7.60 19.94
C ILE A 98 -2.28 -7.48 18.79
N VAL A 99 -3.27 -8.36 18.74
CA VAL A 99 -4.31 -8.35 17.71
C VAL A 99 -5.10 -7.04 17.74
N GLY A 100 -5.47 -6.56 18.91
CA GLY A 100 -6.19 -5.29 19.10
C GLY A 100 -5.38 -4.08 18.63
N PHE A 101 -4.10 -4.00 18.99
CA PHE A 101 -3.19 -2.95 18.51
C PHE A 101 -3.09 -2.95 17.00
N PHE A 102 -2.94 -4.12 16.38
CA PHE A 102 -2.79 -4.23 14.93
C PHE A 102 -4.09 -4.01 14.17
N ALA A 103 -5.22 -4.47 14.69
CA ALA A 103 -6.53 -4.12 14.17
C ALA A 103 -6.72 -2.60 14.20
N ALA A 104 -6.46 -1.96 15.34
CA ALA A 104 -6.54 -0.51 15.49
C ALA A 104 -5.60 0.23 14.52
N MET A 105 -4.36 -0.24 14.35
CA MET A 105 -3.41 0.33 13.41
C MET A 105 -3.87 0.16 11.95
N THR A 106 -4.40 -1.01 11.59
CA THR A 106 -4.96 -1.26 10.25
C THR A 106 -6.16 -0.35 9.98
N PHE A 107 -7.05 -0.20 10.96
CA PHE A 107 -8.17 0.74 10.89
C PHE A 107 -7.68 2.19 10.77
N ALA A 108 -6.68 2.59 11.55
CA ALA A 108 -6.10 3.93 11.49
C ALA A 108 -5.46 4.22 10.13
N VAL A 109 -4.64 3.30 9.60
CA VAL A 109 -4.03 3.43 8.26
C VAL A 109 -5.10 3.47 7.18
N SER A 110 -6.10 2.59 7.25
CA SER A 110 -7.22 2.58 6.30
C SER A 110 -8.04 3.87 6.38
N ALA A 111 -8.31 4.37 7.60
CA ALA A 111 -9.02 5.62 7.81
C ALA A 111 -8.22 6.82 7.32
N VAL A 112 -6.89 6.86 7.54
CA VAL A 112 -6.02 7.92 7.00
C VAL A 112 -6.01 7.87 5.48
N LEU A 113 -5.85 6.69 4.87
CA LEU A 113 -5.96 6.52 3.42
C LEU A 113 -7.32 6.99 2.90
N TYR A 114 -8.39 6.61 3.59
CA TYR A 114 -9.75 7.01 3.25
C TYR A 114 -9.95 8.52 3.35
N LEU A 115 -9.56 9.15 4.46
CA LEU A 115 -9.64 10.59 4.67
C LEU A 115 -8.78 11.37 3.68
N LEU A 116 -7.62 10.84 3.30
CA LEU A 116 -6.78 11.44 2.26
C LEU A 116 -7.45 11.36 0.88
N VAL A 117 -8.16 10.27 0.58
CA VAL A 117 -8.91 10.10 -0.67
C VAL A 117 -10.21 10.93 -0.69
N PHE A 118 -10.93 11.03 0.42
CA PHE A 118 -12.23 11.69 0.51
C PHE A 118 -12.17 13.18 0.86
N GLY A 119 -11.29 13.58 1.77
CA GLY A 119 -11.25 14.93 2.31
C GLY A 119 -10.51 15.94 1.43
N ARG A 120 -9.71 15.48 0.47
CA ARG A 120 -8.92 16.35 -0.38
C ARG A 120 -9.65 16.61 -1.70
N ASN A 121 -9.82 17.89 -2.04
CA ASN A 121 -10.43 18.40 -3.28
C ASN A 121 -10.14 17.45 -4.46
N ARG A 122 -11.17 16.84 -5.07
CA ARG A 122 -11.02 15.79 -6.11
C ARG A 122 -10.05 16.20 -7.23
N ALA A 123 -9.98 17.49 -7.53
CA ALA A 123 -9.04 18.09 -8.48
C ALA A 123 -7.56 17.89 -8.09
N ASN A 124 -7.20 18.02 -6.81
CA ASN A 124 -5.82 17.85 -6.35
C ASN A 124 -5.40 16.38 -6.36
N VAL A 125 -6.32 15.47 -6.01
CA VAL A 125 -6.05 14.02 -5.99
C VAL A 125 -5.86 13.51 -7.41
N THR A 126 -6.70 13.94 -8.35
CA THR A 126 -6.58 13.56 -9.77
C THR A 126 -5.29 14.11 -10.40
N GLN A 127 -4.89 15.36 -10.10
CA GLN A 127 -3.59 15.88 -10.55
C GLN A 127 -2.41 15.09 -9.97
N GLN A 128 -2.45 14.74 -8.68
CA GLN A 128 -1.39 13.93 -8.07
C GLN A 128 -1.32 12.53 -8.68
N LEU A 129 -2.47 11.86 -8.87
CA LEU A 129 -2.55 10.53 -9.49
C LEU A 129 -2.17 10.55 -10.98
N ALA A 130 -2.42 11.66 -11.69
CA ALA A 130 -2.04 11.78 -13.10
C ALA A 130 -0.51 11.74 -13.29
N GLY A 131 0.25 12.31 -12.35
CA GLY A 131 1.72 12.29 -12.37
C GLY A 131 2.34 10.95 -11.97
N TRP A 132 1.55 9.97 -11.49
CA TRP A 132 2.10 8.70 -11.03
C TRP A 132 2.35 7.74 -12.19
N SER A 133 3.49 7.05 -12.14
CA SER A 133 3.78 5.92 -13.02
C SER A 133 2.74 4.79 -12.85
N LEU A 134 2.56 3.97 -13.88
CA LEU A 134 1.66 2.81 -13.82
C LEU A 134 2.06 1.85 -12.68
N THR A 135 3.36 1.67 -12.47
CA THR A 135 3.93 0.84 -11.39
C THR A 135 3.51 1.36 -10.01
N ASN A 136 3.58 2.68 -9.79
CA ASN A 136 3.17 3.27 -8.52
C ASN A 136 1.67 3.08 -8.29
N LYS A 137 0.84 3.24 -9.33
CA LYS A 137 -0.60 2.99 -9.24
C LYS A 137 -0.91 1.54 -8.87
N ALA A 138 -0.31 0.58 -9.58
CA ALA A 138 -0.49 -0.84 -9.31
C ALA A 138 -0.06 -1.21 -7.89
N TYR A 139 1.07 -0.66 -7.44
CA TYR A 139 1.59 -0.85 -6.10
C TYR A 139 0.63 -0.33 -5.01
N TRP A 140 0.13 0.90 -5.15
CA TRP A 140 -0.83 1.46 -4.19
C TRP A 140 -2.17 0.73 -4.18
N ILE A 141 -2.66 0.29 -5.34
CA ILE A 141 -3.86 -0.56 -5.42
C ILE A 141 -3.61 -1.88 -4.69
N ALA A 142 -2.46 -2.52 -4.90
CA ALA A 142 -2.08 -3.73 -4.19
C ALA A 142 -2.01 -3.50 -2.66
N MET A 143 -1.47 -2.38 -2.20
CA MET A 143 -1.46 -2.03 -0.77
C MET A 143 -2.86 -1.93 -0.17
N VAL A 144 -3.74 -1.17 -0.83
CA VAL A 144 -5.12 -0.95 -0.38
C VAL A 144 -5.88 -2.27 -0.27
N VAL A 145 -5.52 -3.26 -1.07
CA VAL A 145 -6.11 -4.61 -1.01
C VAL A 145 -5.45 -5.48 0.06
N ILE A 146 -4.12 -5.61 0.03
CA ILE A 146 -3.39 -6.59 0.85
C ILE A 146 -3.48 -6.23 2.34
N VAL A 147 -3.31 -4.96 2.70
CA VAL A 147 -3.24 -4.52 4.11
C VAL A 147 -4.54 -4.82 4.88
N PRO A 148 -5.73 -4.41 4.40
CA PRO A 148 -6.98 -4.78 5.04
C PRO A 148 -7.19 -6.30 5.04
N THR A 149 -6.87 -6.99 3.94
CA THR A 149 -7.06 -8.45 3.85
C THR A 149 -6.29 -9.19 4.94
N VAL A 150 -5.04 -8.80 5.21
CA VAL A 150 -4.24 -9.40 6.27
C VAL A 150 -4.77 -9.03 7.65
N GLY A 151 -5.20 -7.78 7.85
CA GLY A 151 -5.80 -7.34 9.13
C GLY A 151 -7.06 -8.14 9.48
N PHE A 152 -8.02 -8.22 8.55
CA PHE A 152 -9.23 -9.01 8.73
C PHE A 152 -8.93 -10.50 8.90
N ALA A 153 -8.01 -11.07 8.12
CA ALA A 153 -7.58 -12.46 8.27
C ALA A 153 -7.02 -12.76 9.65
N THR A 154 -6.23 -11.84 10.22
CA THR A 154 -5.63 -11.99 11.55
C THR A 154 -6.69 -11.96 12.64
N VAL A 155 -7.62 -10.99 12.58
CA VAL A 155 -8.74 -10.89 13.54
C VAL A 155 -9.64 -12.12 13.46
N THR A 156 -9.96 -12.59 12.27
CA THR A 156 -10.77 -13.80 12.08
C THR A 156 -10.07 -15.05 12.58
N ALA A 157 -8.78 -15.21 12.31
CA ALA A 157 -8.02 -16.34 12.83
C ALA A 157 -8.03 -16.34 14.36
N PHE A 158 -7.79 -15.19 15.00
CA PHE A 158 -7.87 -15.05 16.44
C PHE A 158 -9.26 -15.41 16.99
N ALA A 159 -10.33 -14.88 16.37
CA ALA A 159 -11.70 -15.16 16.81
C ALA A 159 -12.08 -16.64 16.67
N VAL A 160 -11.61 -17.32 15.62
CA VAL A 160 -11.82 -18.75 15.43
C VAL A 160 -11.01 -19.58 16.43
N ASP A 161 -9.75 -19.20 16.68
CA ASP A 161 -8.87 -19.90 17.63
C ASP A 161 -9.43 -19.86 19.07
N HIS A 162 -10.06 -18.75 19.44
CA HIS A 162 -10.74 -18.58 20.73
C HIS A 162 -12.19 -19.07 20.77
N HIS A 163 -12.65 -19.81 19.76
CA HIS A 163 -14.03 -20.32 19.67
C HIS A 163 -15.12 -19.23 19.72
N ILE A 164 -14.79 -17.98 19.39
CA ILE A 164 -15.75 -16.88 19.27
C ILE A 164 -16.58 -17.07 18.00
N PHE A 165 -15.96 -17.55 16.93
CA PHE A 165 -16.61 -17.94 15.68
C PHE A 165 -16.60 -19.45 15.52
N GLY A 166 -17.77 -20.03 15.29
CA GLY A 166 -17.93 -21.44 14.93
C GLY A 166 -17.65 -21.66 13.44
N LEU A 167 -16.94 -22.74 13.16
CA LEU A 167 -16.73 -23.21 11.80
C LEU A 167 -17.69 -24.37 11.50
N THR A 168 -18.15 -24.44 10.27
CA THR A 168 -18.87 -25.59 9.74
C THR A 168 -17.84 -26.58 9.18
N GLY A 169 -17.87 -27.84 9.64
CA GLY A 169 -17.05 -28.92 9.09
C GLY A 169 -15.69 -29.10 9.76
N SER A 170 -14.67 -29.47 8.96
CA SER A 170 -13.34 -29.83 9.47
C SER A 170 -12.55 -28.60 9.90
N HIS A 171 -12.25 -28.52 11.21
CA HIS A 171 -11.42 -27.46 11.77
C HIS A 171 -9.99 -27.53 11.21
N PRO A 172 -9.50 -26.45 10.57
CA PRO A 172 -8.11 -26.40 10.16
C PRO A 172 -7.19 -26.53 11.38
N LYS A 173 -6.04 -27.18 11.20
CA LYS A 173 -5.00 -27.16 12.24
C LYS A 173 -4.61 -25.71 12.54
N THR A 174 -4.46 -25.38 13.83
CA THR A 174 -4.10 -24.04 14.33
C THR A 174 -2.93 -23.40 13.58
N ARG A 175 -1.91 -24.19 13.23
CA ARG A 175 -0.70 -23.75 12.49
C ARG A 175 -0.95 -23.20 11.07
N GLY A 176 -2.17 -23.25 10.55
CA GLY A 176 -2.54 -22.73 9.23
C GLY A 176 -3.77 -21.81 9.22
N LEU A 177 -4.30 -21.45 10.39
CA LEU A 177 -5.58 -20.77 10.50
C LEU A 177 -5.57 -19.37 9.87
N SER A 178 -4.53 -18.58 10.11
CA SER A 178 -4.37 -17.23 9.53
C SER A 178 -4.26 -17.27 8.02
N PHE A 179 -3.57 -18.27 7.47
CA PHE A 179 -3.47 -18.45 6.02
C PHE A 179 -4.80 -18.91 5.41
N ALA A 180 -5.53 -19.80 6.09
CA ALA A 180 -6.87 -20.22 5.67
C ALA A 180 -7.86 -19.04 5.68
N ALA A 181 -7.79 -18.17 6.70
CA ALA A 181 -8.57 -16.94 6.77
C ALA A 181 -8.22 -15.98 5.64
N PHE A 182 -6.93 -15.72 5.42
CA PHE A 182 -6.45 -14.90 4.32
C PHE A 182 -6.92 -15.39 2.95
N ASN A 183 -6.81 -16.70 2.70
CA ASN A 183 -7.27 -17.34 1.47
C ASN A 183 -8.79 -17.20 1.28
N THR A 184 -9.56 -17.21 2.37
CA THR A 184 -11.03 -17.04 2.34
C THR A 184 -11.40 -15.60 1.98
N TYR A 185 -10.73 -14.60 2.56
CA TYR A 185 -10.95 -13.20 2.18
C TYR A 185 -10.55 -12.90 0.74
N LEU A 186 -9.42 -13.43 0.28
CA LEU A 186 -8.99 -13.35 -1.11
C LEU A 186 -10.01 -13.98 -2.07
N TRP A 187 -10.59 -15.12 -1.69
CA TRP A 187 -11.66 -15.75 -2.46
C TRP A 187 -12.88 -14.82 -2.59
N HIS A 188 -13.30 -14.19 -1.49
CA HIS A 188 -14.41 -13.22 -1.51
C HIS A 188 -14.08 -11.96 -2.30
N LEU A 189 -12.83 -11.52 -2.32
CA LEU A 189 -12.38 -10.41 -3.14
C LEU A 189 -12.42 -10.76 -4.64
N ALA A 190 -11.91 -11.93 -5.00
CA ALA A 190 -11.97 -12.42 -6.38
C ALA A 190 -13.42 -12.56 -6.86
N HIS A 191 -14.32 -13.02 -5.99
CA HIS A 191 -15.75 -13.09 -6.26
C HIS A 191 -16.44 -11.71 -6.33
N ALA A 192 -15.85 -10.66 -5.74
CA ALA A 192 -16.44 -9.33 -5.75
C ALA A 192 -16.25 -8.60 -7.10
N VAL A 193 -15.40 -9.11 -7.99
CA VAL A 193 -15.15 -8.53 -9.32
C VAL A 193 -16.12 -9.16 -10.33
N PRO A 194 -17.22 -8.49 -10.71
CA PRO A 194 -18.27 -9.10 -11.53
C PRO A 194 -17.82 -9.42 -12.97
N LEU A 195 -16.72 -8.82 -13.46
CA LEU A 195 -16.22 -9.09 -14.81
C LEU A 195 -15.36 -10.35 -14.89
N LEU A 196 -14.84 -10.86 -13.77
CA LEU A 196 -13.94 -12.01 -13.78
C LEU A 196 -14.48 -13.07 -12.82
N ASP A 197 -15.10 -14.12 -13.34
CA ASP A 197 -15.51 -15.32 -12.59
C ASP A 197 -14.28 -16.20 -12.22
N ILE A 198 -13.26 -15.59 -11.60
CA ILE A 198 -11.99 -16.23 -11.22
C ILE A 198 -12.23 -17.46 -10.31
N PRO A 199 -13.09 -17.39 -9.27
CA PRO A 199 -13.24 -18.52 -8.38
C PRO A 199 -13.85 -19.74 -9.08
N GLN A 200 -14.81 -19.52 -9.98
CA GLN A 200 -15.48 -20.59 -10.72
C GLN A 200 -14.54 -21.21 -11.77
N THR A 201 -13.82 -20.36 -12.52
CA THR A 201 -12.86 -20.81 -13.54
C THR A 201 -11.70 -21.62 -12.95
N LEU A 202 -11.24 -21.27 -11.75
CA LEU A 202 -10.17 -21.99 -11.06
C LEU A 202 -10.66 -23.13 -10.15
N ASN A 203 -11.97 -23.39 -10.08
CA ASN A 203 -12.59 -24.29 -9.09
C ASN A 203 -12.07 -24.04 -7.66
N TRP A 204 -11.77 -22.79 -7.34
CA TRP A 204 -11.21 -22.41 -6.06
C TRP A 204 -12.35 -22.39 -5.04
N LYS A 205 -12.20 -23.16 -3.97
CA LYS A 205 -13.14 -23.18 -2.83
C LYS A 205 -12.58 -22.41 -1.63
N PRO A 206 -13.43 -21.71 -0.85
CA PRO A 206 -13.00 -21.09 0.40
C PRO A 206 -12.51 -22.17 1.38
N ARG A 207 -11.53 -21.82 2.22
CA ARG A 207 -10.95 -22.78 3.19
C ARG A 207 -11.63 -22.73 4.56
N LEU A 208 -12.37 -21.67 4.83
CA LEU A 208 -13.18 -21.52 6.03
C LEU A 208 -14.63 -21.35 5.62
N ASP A 209 -15.51 -22.11 6.26
CA ASP A 209 -16.95 -21.97 6.14
C ASP A 209 -17.49 -21.67 7.54
N PHE A 210 -18.15 -20.53 7.70
CA PHE A 210 -18.60 -20.06 9.01
C PHE A 210 -20.00 -20.58 9.30
N ARG A 211 -20.24 -21.02 10.54
CA ARG A 211 -21.55 -21.53 10.94
C ARG A 211 -22.51 -20.41 11.27
N GLU A 212 -22.02 -19.35 11.91
CA GLU A 212 -22.84 -18.26 12.41
C GLU A 212 -22.77 -17.01 11.52
N TRP A 213 -23.94 -16.47 11.18
CA TRP A 213 -24.09 -15.27 10.37
C TRP A 213 -23.49 -14.01 11.02
N TYR A 214 -23.50 -13.93 12.36
CA TYR A 214 -23.07 -12.74 13.10
C TYR A 214 -21.54 -12.65 13.26
N GLY A 215 -20.82 -13.75 13.04
CA GLY A 215 -19.38 -13.81 13.21
C GLY A 215 -18.63 -13.65 11.88
N GLY A 216 -18.53 -14.75 11.15
CA GLY A 216 -17.75 -14.82 9.92
C GLY A 216 -18.35 -14.01 8.78
N ASP A 217 -19.64 -14.17 8.53
CA ASP A 217 -20.32 -13.46 7.42
C ASP A 217 -20.35 -11.94 7.64
N LEU A 218 -20.54 -11.49 8.88
CA LEU A 218 -20.46 -10.07 9.22
C LEU A 218 -19.05 -9.51 8.95
N MET A 219 -18.00 -10.24 9.31
CA MET A 219 -16.62 -9.82 9.03
C MET A 219 -16.32 -9.78 7.53
N ILE A 220 -16.81 -10.76 6.76
CA ILE A 220 -16.73 -10.76 5.29
C ILE A 220 -17.47 -9.56 4.71
N LEU A 221 -18.64 -9.20 5.24
CA LEU A 221 -19.41 -8.04 4.81
C LEU A 221 -18.64 -6.74 5.08
N MET A 222 -18.11 -6.57 6.30
CA MET A 222 -17.29 -5.41 6.66
C MET A 222 -16.06 -5.28 5.76
N TYR A 223 -15.39 -6.41 5.48
CA TYR A 223 -14.27 -6.46 4.55
C TYR A 223 -14.66 -6.02 3.14
N LYS A 224 -15.77 -6.54 2.61
CA LYS A 224 -16.29 -6.15 1.29
C LYS A 224 -16.58 -4.65 1.24
N VAL A 225 -17.26 -4.08 2.24
CA VAL A 225 -17.53 -2.64 2.30
C VAL A 225 -16.24 -1.84 2.36
N ALA A 226 -15.29 -2.26 3.20
CA ALA A 226 -14.00 -1.60 3.38
C ALA A 226 -13.16 -1.57 2.09
N LEU A 227 -13.27 -2.58 1.21
CA LEU A 227 -12.53 -2.63 -0.06
C LEU A 227 -13.31 -2.10 -1.27
N ILE A 228 -14.59 -2.42 -1.41
CA ILE A 228 -15.38 -2.08 -2.59
C ILE A 228 -15.55 -0.56 -2.70
N VAL A 229 -15.83 0.14 -1.60
CA VAL A 229 -16.02 1.60 -1.60
C VAL A 229 -14.80 2.34 -2.14
N PRO A 230 -13.58 2.16 -1.61
CA PRO A 230 -12.40 2.85 -2.15
C PRO A 230 -12.06 2.40 -3.57
N LEU A 231 -12.26 1.12 -3.90
CA LEU A 231 -11.98 0.60 -5.23
C LEU A 231 -12.90 1.20 -6.30
N LEU A 232 -14.21 1.27 -6.03
CA LEU A 232 -15.19 1.92 -6.91
C LEU A 232 -14.87 3.38 -7.11
N GLN A 233 -14.36 4.06 -6.09
CA GLN A 233 -14.00 5.46 -6.20
C GLN A 233 -12.75 5.67 -7.05
N VAL A 234 -11.70 4.88 -6.85
CA VAL A 234 -10.51 4.90 -7.71
C VAL A 234 -10.90 4.60 -9.15
N LEU A 235 -11.78 3.62 -9.37
CA LEU A 235 -12.31 3.29 -10.69
C LEU A 235 -13.13 4.45 -11.28
N SER A 236 -13.97 5.11 -10.48
CA SER A 236 -14.75 6.27 -10.92
C SER A 236 -13.84 7.41 -11.38
N LEU A 237 -12.73 7.64 -10.67
CA LEU A 237 -11.73 8.65 -11.02
C LEU A 237 -10.96 8.29 -12.30
N LEU A 238 -10.74 7.00 -12.56
CA LEU A 238 -10.09 6.51 -13.77
C LEU A 238 -11.00 6.57 -15.00
N VAL A 239 -12.29 6.27 -14.84
CA VAL A 239 -13.27 6.25 -15.94
C VAL A 239 -13.71 7.66 -16.34
N THR A 240 -13.79 8.58 -15.39
CA THR A 240 -14.14 9.99 -15.67
C THR A 240 -12.95 10.70 -16.31
N ARG A 241 -12.59 10.33 -17.55
CA ARG A 241 -11.67 11.13 -18.36
C ARG A 241 -12.34 12.48 -18.60
N PRO A 242 -11.69 13.61 -18.27
CA PRO A 242 -12.27 14.89 -18.55
C PRO A 242 -12.41 15.01 -20.07
N ALA A 243 -13.64 15.22 -20.55
CA ALA A 243 -13.97 15.61 -21.93
C ALA A 243 -13.41 17.01 -22.30
N ALA A 244 -12.35 17.45 -21.62
CA ALA A 244 -11.69 18.73 -21.81
C ALA A 244 -10.88 18.81 -23.12
N GLY A 245 -10.72 17.69 -23.84
CA GLY A 245 -10.12 17.68 -25.17
C GLY A 245 -11.04 18.24 -26.27
N GLU A 246 -12.35 18.10 -26.15
CA GLU A 246 -13.29 18.54 -27.21
C GLU A 246 -13.61 20.04 -27.13
N ALA A 247 -13.61 20.63 -25.93
CA ALA A 247 -13.88 22.06 -25.78
C ALA A 247 -12.76 22.96 -26.35
N ARG A 248 -11.51 22.50 -26.40
CA ARG A 248 -10.41 23.26 -27.05
C ARG A 248 -10.45 23.17 -28.57
N ALA A 249 -10.98 22.08 -29.15
CA ALA A 249 -11.14 21.96 -30.59
C ALA A 249 -12.26 22.86 -31.15
N GLN A 250 -13.26 23.22 -30.34
CA GLN A 250 -14.38 24.09 -30.76
C GLN A 250 -14.16 25.59 -30.49
N GLY A 251 -13.21 25.97 -29.60
CA GLY A 251 -12.93 27.38 -29.30
C GLY A 251 -12.01 28.09 -30.30
N GLU A 252 -11.27 27.35 -31.12
CA GLU A 252 -10.26 27.92 -32.03
C GLU A 252 -10.79 28.19 -33.45
N SER A 253 -12.00 27.70 -33.79
CA SER A 253 -12.64 27.95 -35.09
C SER A 253 -13.48 29.24 -35.15
N HIS A 254 -13.36 30.13 -34.16
CA HIS A 254 -14.04 31.42 -34.13
C HIS A 254 -13.08 32.54 -33.73
N GLN A 255 -11.93 32.65 -34.40
CA GLN A 255 -11.31 33.96 -34.57
C GLN A 255 -12.10 34.73 -35.62
N PRO A 256 -12.83 35.81 -35.24
CA PRO A 256 -13.38 36.71 -36.24
C PRO A 256 -12.22 37.31 -37.03
N ILE A 257 -12.25 37.12 -38.34
CA ILE A 257 -11.39 37.83 -39.29
C ILE A 257 -11.68 39.32 -39.07
N CYS A 258 -10.79 40.02 -38.35
CA CYS A 258 -10.78 41.46 -38.34
C CYS A 258 -10.48 41.90 -39.77
N SER A 259 -11.53 42.22 -40.51
CA SER A 259 -11.46 42.93 -41.76
C SER A 259 -10.90 44.32 -41.49
N ASP A 260 -9.64 44.52 -41.88
CA ASP A 260 -9.03 45.84 -42.01
C ASP A 260 -9.92 46.74 -42.87
N SER A 261 -10.46 47.79 -42.25
CA SER A 261 -11.11 48.89 -42.97
C SER A 261 -10.03 49.90 -43.34
N PRO A 262 -9.76 50.14 -44.64
CA PRO A 262 -8.79 51.15 -45.04
C PRO A 262 -9.35 52.55 -44.83
N ALA A 263 -8.44 53.44 -44.46
CA ALA A 263 -8.65 54.87 -44.29
C ALA A 263 -9.21 55.54 -45.55
N GLN A 264 -10.13 56.49 -45.36
CA GLN A 264 -10.29 57.71 -46.16
C GLN A 264 -11.13 58.73 -45.39
#